data_AF-A0A7J7QKM1-F1
#
_entry.id   AF-A0A7J7QKM1-F1
#
_cell.length_a   1.000
_cell.length_b   1.000
_cell.length_c   1.000
_cell.angle_alpha   90.00
_cell.angle_beta   90.00
_cell.angle_gamma   90.00
#
_symmetry.space_group_name_H-M   'P 1'
#
loop_
_entity.id
_entity.type
_entity.pdbx_description
1 polymer ?
#
loop_
_entity_poly.entity_id
_entity_poly.type
_entity_poly.pdbx_seq_one_letter_code
_entity_poly.pdbx_strand_id
1 'polypeptide(L)'
;MPGQQQQQDALLWAVLHLMSGRQAGAAVALAVAVGDARLATLLAAAGQAAAGAGAANIVQQVQVWARAGLLPARICHPRRLLLALLAAAAPPAAGVGGQGGLLDVSAALQLDWSRAFGLWLWYGLPSTEPVAAVTRAFTAALAVSPQLPRPVPPHSTSSKSQQQQQQQQQGDLLAAAAPADTQYALLQLHALGAHGLGVGLLNCCPPAAADGGDGGGLSSDGYNTVSNGQGGSAGELVAQLLRVAGHSSNPLDCSTAWQLLGVLQAVGALPSRRQEYEGVALALCSGFVSQLLLLGAPAAAAWALFVALHVPDGVLSPPGTRRRRSSSCCR
;
A
#
# COMPACT_ATOMS: atom_id res chain seq x y z
N MET A 1 7.54 35.67 28.77
CA MET A 1 8.19 35.28 27.49
C MET A 1 7.41 34.15 26.79
N PRO A 2 6.11 34.31 26.45
CA PRO A 2 5.34 33.25 25.76
C PRO A 2 5.72 33.09 24.27
N GLY A 3 6.25 34.14 23.62
CA GLY A 3 6.56 34.10 22.19
C GLY A 3 7.68 33.12 21.80
N GLN A 4 8.69 32.92 22.66
CA GLN A 4 9.79 32.02 22.35
C GLN A 4 9.37 30.54 22.35
N GLN A 5 8.47 30.15 23.25
CA GLN A 5 8.00 28.78 23.34
C GLN A 5 7.06 28.43 22.19
N GLN A 6 6.21 29.37 21.78
CA GLN A 6 5.36 29.22 20.60
C GLN A 6 6.17 29.13 19.30
N GLN A 7 7.27 29.89 19.20
CA GLN A 7 8.21 29.80 18.07
C GLN A 7 8.88 28.42 18.01
N GLN A 8 9.34 27.90 19.15
CA GLN A 8 9.95 26.57 19.24
C GLN A 8 8.96 25.46 18.88
N ASP A 9 7.72 25.56 19.34
CA ASP A 9 6.69 24.58 18.99
C ASP A 9 6.35 24.61 17.50
N ALA A 10 6.27 25.79 16.88
CA ALA A 10 6.08 25.92 15.43
C ALA A 10 7.23 25.29 14.63
N LEU A 11 8.47 25.45 15.08
CA LEU A 11 9.63 24.82 14.47
C LEU A 11 9.59 23.29 14.59
N LEU A 12 9.19 22.75 15.74
CA LEU A 12 9.05 21.31 15.94
C LEU A 12 7.96 20.70 15.04
N TRP A 13 6.85 21.43 14.81
CA TRP A 13 5.86 21.04 13.82
C TRP A 13 6.42 21.03 12.39
N ALA A 14 7.24 22.03 12.03
CA ALA A 14 7.92 22.05 10.73
C ALA A 14 8.87 20.86 10.56
N VAL A 15 9.67 20.53 11.58
CA VAL A 15 10.51 19.32 11.61
C VAL A 15 9.66 18.07 11.38
N LEU A 16 8.55 17.92 12.11
CA LEU A 16 7.67 16.77 11.97
C LEU A 16 7.06 16.65 10.56
N HIS A 17 6.72 17.78 9.94
CA HIS A 17 6.20 17.83 8.57
C HIS A 17 7.27 17.46 7.52
N LEU A 18 8.53 17.84 7.75
CA LEU A 18 9.66 17.41 6.90
C LEU A 18 9.94 15.91 7.05
N MET A 19 9.85 15.38 8.27
CA MET A 19 10.05 13.96 8.55
C MET A 19 8.95 13.08 7.92
N SER A 20 7.70 13.56 7.87
CA SER A 20 6.60 12.88 7.15
C SER A 20 6.72 12.94 5.63
N GLY A 21 7.60 13.78 5.09
CA GLY A 21 7.97 13.83 3.67
C GLY A 21 9.28 13.12 3.35
N ARG A 22 9.86 12.36 4.29
CA ARG A 22 11.20 11.73 4.19
C ARG A 22 12.35 12.73 3.97
N GLN A 23 12.15 14.00 4.30
CA GLN A 23 13.17 15.06 4.15
C GLN A 23 14.06 15.17 5.41
N ALA A 24 14.71 14.06 5.79
CA ALA A 24 15.51 13.99 7.01
C ALA A 24 16.66 15.03 7.03
N GLY A 25 17.31 15.27 5.88
CA GLY A 25 18.38 16.27 5.78
C GLY A 25 17.91 17.69 6.11
N ALA A 26 16.76 18.09 5.58
CA ALA A 26 16.15 19.40 5.87
C ALA A 26 15.69 19.49 7.33
N ALA A 27 15.10 18.41 7.87
CA ALA A 27 14.67 18.34 9.27
C ALA A 27 15.86 18.48 10.24
N VAL A 28 16.98 17.81 9.95
CA VAL A 28 18.23 17.90 10.72
C VAL A 28 18.83 19.30 10.62
N ALA A 29 18.91 19.89 9.41
CA ALA A 29 19.41 21.24 9.23
C ALA A 29 18.58 22.27 10.02
N LEU A 30 17.25 22.13 10.03
CA LEU A 30 16.36 22.98 10.82
C LEU A 30 16.61 22.80 12.32
N ALA A 31 16.76 21.58 12.81
CA ALA A 31 17.07 21.31 14.23
C ALA A 31 18.43 21.89 14.65
N VAL A 32 19.45 21.80 13.79
CA VAL A 32 20.78 22.40 14.02
C VAL A 32 20.70 23.92 14.02
N ALA A 33 19.97 24.54 13.09
CA ALA A 33 19.79 25.99 13.03
C ALA A 33 19.11 26.56 14.29
N VAL A 34 18.23 25.77 14.92
CA VAL A 34 17.56 26.12 16.18
C VAL A 34 18.47 25.86 17.40
N GLY A 35 19.59 25.17 17.23
CA GLY A 35 20.53 24.83 18.29
C GLY A 35 20.20 23.54 19.05
N ASP A 36 19.21 22.75 18.60
CA ASP A 36 18.83 21.49 19.26
C ASP A 36 19.65 20.32 18.67
N ALA A 37 20.94 20.31 18.98
CA ALA A 37 21.89 19.30 18.46
C ALA A 37 21.50 17.87 18.86
N ARG A 38 20.87 17.68 20.03
CA ARG A 38 20.41 16.37 20.49
C ARG A 38 19.29 15.85 19.59
N LEU A 39 18.30 16.69 19.31
CA LEU A 39 17.23 16.32 18.38
C LEU A 39 17.81 16.06 16.98
N ALA A 40 18.72 16.90 16.50
CA ALA A 40 19.37 16.70 15.20
C ALA A 40 20.05 15.33 15.08
N THR A 41 20.80 14.90 16.10
CA THR A 41 21.41 13.56 16.11
C THR A 41 20.40 12.42 16.12
N LEU A 42 19.30 12.56 16.87
CA LEU A 42 18.22 11.58 16.89
C LEU A 42 17.50 11.49 15.54
N LEU A 43 17.27 12.63 14.88
CA LEU A 43 16.65 12.69 13.55
C LEU A 43 17.56 12.11 12.47
N ALA A 44 18.87 12.33 12.56
CA ALA A 44 19.84 11.72 11.65
C ALA A 44 19.84 10.18 11.75
N ALA A 45 19.56 9.64 12.94
CA ALA A 45 19.42 8.19 13.17
C ALA A 45 18.03 7.64 12.78
N ALA A 46 17.06 8.49 12.42
CA ALA A 46 15.70 8.09 12.10
C ALA A 46 15.65 7.20 10.85
N GLY A 47 14.98 6.05 10.95
CA GLY A 47 14.87 5.07 9.86
C GLY A 47 16.10 4.18 9.64
N GLN A 48 17.24 4.47 10.28
CA GLN A 48 18.35 3.51 10.46
C GLN A 48 18.17 2.71 11.76
N ALA A 49 17.60 3.36 12.78
CA ALA A 49 17.41 2.79 14.11
C ALA A 49 16.35 1.67 14.20
N ALA A 50 15.55 1.45 13.16
CA ALA A 50 14.49 0.44 13.17
C ALA A 50 15.02 -1.00 13.33
N ALA A 51 16.30 -1.23 12.99
CA ALA A 51 16.98 -2.52 13.13
C ALA A 51 18.01 -2.56 14.30
N GLY A 52 18.11 -1.52 15.14
CA GLY A 52 19.21 -1.39 16.12
C GLY A 52 18.81 -0.94 17.53
N ALA A 53 19.80 -0.97 18.45
CA ALA A 53 19.64 -0.61 19.87
C ALA A 53 19.14 0.83 20.10
N GLY A 54 19.25 1.73 19.11
CA GLY A 54 18.81 3.11 19.20
C GLY A 54 17.30 3.27 19.44
N ALA A 55 16.45 2.59 18.64
CA ALA A 55 15.00 2.68 18.81
C ALA A 55 14.54 2.06 20.15
N ALA A 56 15.18 0.96 20.57
CA ALA A 56 14.92 0.33 21.86
C ALA A 56 15.29 1.25 23.05
N ASN A 57 16.42 1.95 22.98
CA ASN A 57 16.82 2.93 23.98
C ASN A 57 15.85 4.12 24.04
N ILE A 58 15.37 4.60 22.89
CA ILE A 58 14.37 5.68 22.84
C ILE A 58 13.06 5.20 23.46
N VAL A 59 12.59 3.99 23.13
CA VAL A 59 11.40 3.41 23.76
C VAL A 59 11.57 3.28 25.28
N GLN A 60 12.70 2.75 25.74
CA GLN A 60 12.98 2.65 27.17
C GLN A 60 12.96 4.03 27.84
N GLN A 61 13.60 5.03 27.23
CA GLN A 61 13.64 6.38 27.77
C GLN A 61 12.24 7.01 27.84
N VAL A 62 11.44 6.82 26.79
CA VAL A 62 10.07 7.33 26.73
C VAL A 62 9.19 6.64 27.78
N GLN A 63 9.37 5.34 28.03
CA GLN A 63 8.68 4.63 29.12
C GLN A 63 9.06 5.17 30.49
N VAL A 64 10.34 5.45 30.74
CA VAL A 64 10.79 6.04 32.01
C VAL A 64 10.11 7.40 32.22
N TRP A 65 10.04 8.23 31.19
CA TRP A 65 9.33 9.51 31.25
C TRP A 65 7.83 9.36 31.42
N ALA A 66 7.22 8.33 30.83
CA ALA A 66 5.79 8.03 31.01
C ALA A 66 5.49 7.65 32.46
N ARG A 67 6.26 6.72 33.04
CA ARG A 67 6.09 6.25 34.43
C ARG A 67 6.31 7.36 35.45
N ALA A 68 7.23 8.29 35.15
CA ALA A 68 7.49 9.46 35.99
C ALA A 68 6.49 10.62 35.78
N GLY A 69 5.50 10.48 34.90
CA GLY A 69 4.52 11.53 34.59
C GLY A 69 5.10 12.76 33.86
N LEU A 70 6.32 12.65 33.31
CA LEU A 70 7.05 13.77 32.70
C LEU A 70 6.57 14.10 31.29
N LEU A 71 6.04 13.12 30.55
CA LEU A 71 5.59 13.31 29.17
C LEU A 71 4.54 14.41 29.03
N PRO A 72 3.37 14.36 29.70
CA PRO A 72 2.36 15.42 29.58
C PRO A 72 2.74 16.70 30.34
N ALA A 73 3.55 16.59 31.39
CA ALA A 73 3.85 17.71 32.27
C ALA A 73 5.00 18.61 31.78
N ARG A 74 5.96 18.06 31.02
CA ARG A 74 7.23 18.76 30.70
C ARG A 74 7.64 18.70 29.24
N ILE A 75 7.07 17.81 28.43
CA ILE A 75 7.48 17.63 27.03
C ILE A 75 6.34 18.11 26.11
N CYS A 76 6.64 19.09 25.25
CA CYS A 76 5.65 19.64 24.34
C CYS A 76 5.14 18.59 23.33
N HIS A 77 3.91 18.78 22.86
CA HIS A 77 3.23 17.84 21.98
C HIS A 77 4.03 17.45 20.72
N PRO A 78 4.56 18.38 19.90
CA PRO A 78 5.25 17.98 18.67
C PRO A 78 6.53 17.19 18.96
N ARG A 79 7.20 17.45 20.10
CA ARG A 79 8.37 16.67 20.53
C ARG A 79 8.00 15.23 20.93
N ARG A 80 6.84 15.03 21.56
CA ARG A 80 6.32 13.68 21.87
C ARG A 80 6.03 12.89 20.59
N LEU A 81 5.45 13.53 19.58
CA LEU A 81 5.20 12.93 18.27
C LEU A 81 6.50 12.53 17.55
N LEU A 82 7.53 13.39 17.59
CA LEU A 82 8.84 13.06 17.03
C LEU A 82 9.49 11.86 17.73
N LEU A 83 9.39 11.78 19.06
CA LEU A 83 9.87 10.62 19.81
C LEU A 83 9.08 9.35 19.48
N ALA A 84 7.76 9.47 19.34
CA ALA A 84 6.89 8.36 18.93
C ALA A 84 7.23 7.85 17.52
N LEU A 85 7.54 8.77 16.59
CA LEU A 85 8.02 8.45 15.25
C LEU A 85 9.34 7.66 15.28
N LEU A 86 10.28 8.07 16.13
CA LEU A 86 11.57 7.38 16.29
C LEU A 86 11.45 6.02 17.00
N ALA A 87 10.44 5.88 17.86
CA ALA A 87 10.11 4.66 18.61
C ALA A 87 9.24 3.67 17.83
N ALA A 88 8.80 4.03 16.63
CA ALA A 88 7.75 3.34 15.88
C ALA A 88 8.06 1.89 15.50
N ALA A 89 9.33 1.60 15.20
CA ALA A 89 9.80 0.26 14.82
C ALA A 89 9.94 -0.70 16.00
N ALA A 90 9.98 -0.18 17.23
CA ALA A 90 10.10 -0.99 18.42
C ALA A 90 8.71 -1.44 18.92
N PRO A 91 8.61 -2.59 19.63
CA PRO A 91 7.34 -3.11 20.09
C PRO A 91 6.60 -2.08 20.98
N PRO A 92 5.26 -2.03 20.90
CA PRO A 92 4.48 -1.11 21.70
C PRO A 92 4.68 -1.43 23.18
N ALA A 93 5.16 -0.45 23.94
CA ALA A 93 5.40 -0.62 25.36
C ALA A 93 4.83 0.58 26.14
N ALA A 94 3.96 0.28 27.11
CA ALA A 94 3.30 1.27 27.98
C ALA A 94 2.57 2.41 27.23
N GLY A 95 1.97 2.13 26.06
CA GLY A 95 1.16 3.09 25.31
C GLY A 95 1.96 4.19 24.59
N VAL A 96 3.29 4.13 24.60
CA VAL A 96 4.15 5.06 23.85
C VAL A 96 5.25 4.28 23.13
N GLY A 97 5.17 4.26 21.80
CA GLY A 97 6.00 3.42 20.93
C GLY A 97 5.18 2.38 20.16
N GLY A 98 5.80 1.77 19.16
CA GLY A 98 5.12 0.92 18.18
C GLY A 98 4.26 1.71 17.19
N GLN A 99 3.49 0.99 16.38
CA GLN A 99 2.71 1.58 15.29
C GLN A 99 1.60 2.53 15.77
N GLY A 100 1.23 2.49 17.06
CA GLY A 100 0.34 3.49 17.68
C GLY A 100 0.88 4.91 17.60
N GLY A 101 2.20 5.10 17.72
CA GLY A 101 2.82 6.42 17.57
C GLY A 101 2.71 6.99 16.15
N LEU A 102 2.67 6.13 15.14
CA LEU A 102 2.45 6.53 13.74
C LEU A 102 1.02 6.98 13.49
N LEU A 103 0.05 6.34 14.14
CA LEU A 103 -1.34 6.77 14.11
C LEU A 103 -1.49 8.18 14.69
N ASP A 104 -0.86 8.45 15.83
CA ASP A 104 -0.89 9.76 16.47
C ASP A 104 -0.26 10.85 15.58
N VAL A 105 0.88 10.56 14.94
CA VAL A 105 1.53 11.48 13.99
C VAL A 105 0.64 11.73 12.77
N SER A 106 0.03 10.67 12.22
CA SER A 106 -0.87 10.76 11.07
C SER A 106 -2.10 11.61 11.38
N ALA A 107 -2.71 11.42 12.55
CA ALA A 107 -3.88 12.17 13.00
C ALA A 107 -3.52 13.63 13.27
N ALA A 108 -2.40 13.88 13.94
CA ALA A 108 -1.91 15.21 14.28
C ALA A 108 -1.59 16.08 13.05
N LEU A 109 -1.03 15.48 12.00
CA LEU A 109 -0.68 16.18 10.76
C LEU A 109 -1.79 16.14 9.70
N GLN A 110 -2.90 15.43 9.95
CA GLN A 110 -3.97 15.18 8.98
C GLN A 110 -3.42 14.69 7.62
N LEU A 111 -2.53 13.70 7.67
CA LEU A 111 -1.89 13.18 6.46
C LEU A 111 -2.89 12.51 5.54
N ASP A 112 -2.60 12.51 4.23
CA ASP A 112 -3.26 11.59 3.29
C ASP A 112 -2.79 10.15 3.51
N TRP A 113 -3.57 9.17 3.02
CA TRP A 113 -3.27 7.75 3.20
C TRP A 113 -1.88 7.36 2.69
N SER A 114 -1.41 8.00 1.60
CA SER A 114 -0.11 7.72 0.98
C SER A 114 1.05 8.24 1.83
N ARG A 115 0.93 9.45 2.37
CA ARG A 115 1.89 10.02 3.33
C ARG A 115 1.88 9.24 4.64
N ALA A 116 0.69 8.85 5.12
CA ALA A 116 0.55 7.98 6.27
C ALA A 116 1.30 6.67 6.01
N PHE A 117 1.01 5.94 4.92
CA PHE A 117 1.72 4.72 4.53
C PHE A 117 3.25 4.89 4.48
N GLY A 118 3.73 6.02 3.97
CA GLY A 118 5.15 6.38 4.00
C GLY A 118 5.77 6.33 5.39
N LEU A 119 5.05 6.73 6.44
CA LEU A 119 5.54 6.61 7.81
C LEU A 119 5.78 5.15 8.22
N TRP A 120 4.88 4.22 7.88
CA TRP A 120 5.08 2.79 8.16
C TRP A 120 6.26 2.25 7.37
N LEU A 121 6.40 2.67 6.12
CA LEU A 121 7.49 2.26 5.24
C LEU A 121 8.87 2.73 5.74
N TRP A 122 8.96 3.95 6.28
CA TRP A 122 10.26 4.54 6.66
C TRP A 122 10.63 4.35 8.12
N TYR A 123 9.64 4.23 9.00
CA TYR A 123 9.86 4.24 10.46
C TYR A 123 9.15 3.11 11.20
N GLY A 124 8.15 2.45 10.59
CA GLY A 124 7.31 1.47 11.29
C GLY A 124 7.87 0.06 11.38
N LEU A 125 8.81 -0.30 10.50
CA LEU A 125 9.46 -1.63 10.47
C LEU A 125 10.96 -1.48 10.15
N PRO A 126 11.81 -2.45 10.55
CA PRO A 126 13.21 -2.49 10.16
C PRO A 126 13.37 -2.61 8.64
N SER A 127 14.47 -2.07 8.10
CA SER A 127 14.79 -2.13 6.66
C SER A 127 15.08 -3.53 6.14
N THR A 128 15.18 -4.53 7.02
CA THR A 128 15.34 -5.95 6.68
C THR A 128 14.03 -6.58 6.25
N GLU A 129 12.88 -6.00 6.62
CA GLU A 129 11.57 -6.53 6.28
C GLU A 129 11.17 -6.15 4.85
N PRO A 130 10.52 -7.05 4.11
CA PRO A 130 10.04 -6.76 2.77
C PRO A 130 8.91 -5.72 2.83
N VAL A 131 8.74 -4.97 1.74
CA VAL A 131 7.62 -4.00 1.59
C VAL A 131 6.26 -4.68 1.80
N ALA A 132 6.14 -5.96 1.48
CA ALA A 132 4.95 -6.76 1.77
C ALA A 132 4.58 -6.77 3.27
N ALA A 133 5.55 -6.84 4.17
CA ALA A 133 5.32 -6.80 5.61
C ALA A 133 4.79 -5.43 6.06
N VAL A 134 5.35 -4.34 5.50
CA VAL A 134 4.88 -2.96 5.73
C VAL A 134 3.44 -2.81 5.28
N THR A 135 3.10 -3.28 4.09
CA THR A 135 1.73 -3.21 3.57
C THR A 135 0.75 -3.96 4.47
N ARG A 136 1.08 -5.18 4.89
CA ARG A 136 0.22 -5.95 5.80
C ARG A 136 0.04 -5.26 7.15
N ALA A 137 1.11 -4.70 7.71
CA ALA A 137 1.05 -3.94 8.95
C ALA A 137 0.14 -2.71 8.83
N PHE A 138 0.26 -1.95 7.74
CA PHE A 138 -0.59 -0.80 7.47
C PHE A 138 -2.05 -1.20 7.23
N THR A 139 -2.31 -2.28 6.48
CA THR A 139 -3.66 -2.82 6.28
C THR A 139 -4.30 -3.26 7.60
N ALA A 140 -3.54 -3.91 8.48
CA ALA A 140 -4.02 -4.25 9.81
C ALA A 140 -4.35 -3.01 10.65
N ALA A 141 -3.50 -1.97 10.58
CA ALA A 141 -3.76 -0.70 11.26
C ALA A 141 -5.03 0.01 10.74
N LEU A 142 -5.30 -0.05 9.43
CA LEU A 142 -6.53 0.48 8.81
C LEU A 142 -7.80 -0.24 9.29
N ALA A 143 -7.71 -1.55 9.56
CA ALA A 143 -8.85 -2.33 10.05
C ALA A 143 -9.23 -1.97 11.49
N VAL A 144 -8.23 -1.64 12.31
CA VAL A 144 -8.41 -1.35 13.74
C VAL A 144 -8.66 0.13 14.02
N SER A 145 -8.06 1.04 13.24
CA SER A 145 -8.07 2.46 13.55
C SER A 145 -8.91 3.27 12.54
N PRO A 146 -10.06 3.85 12.96
CA PRO A 146 -10.88 4.70 12.10
C PRO A 146 -10.25 6.08 11.83
N GLN A 147 -9.22 6.47 12.59
CA GLN A 147 -8.53 7.75 12.45
C GLN A 147 -7.54 7.77 11.28
N LEU A 148 -7.17 6.59 10.77
CA LEU A 148 -6.24 6.48 9.65
C LEU A 148 -7.00 6.76 8.34
N PRO A 149 -6.48 7.64 7.46
CA PRO A 149 -7.14 7.96 6.21
C PRO A 149 -7.24 6.71 5.34
N ARG A 150 -8.45 6.44 4.84
CA ARG A 150 -8.66 5.31 3.95
C ARG A 150 -8.05 5.59 2.57
N PRO A 151 -7.52 4.55 1.90
CA PRO A 151 -7.06 4.66 0.53
C PRO A 151 -8.27 4.85 -0.40
N VAL A 152 -8.41 6.05 -0.94
CA VAL A 152 -9.47 6.42 -1.90
C VAL A 152 -8.78 7.06 -3.11
N PRO A 153 -9.22 6.76 -4.35
CA PRO A 153 -8.62 7.32 -5.55
C PRO A 153 -8.53 8.85 -5.53
N PRO A 154 -7.47 9.45 -6.10
CA PRO A 154 -7.22 10.89 -6.00
C PRO A 154 -8.32 11.75 -6.63
N HIS A 155 -8.99 11.27 -7.69
CA HIS A 155 -10.12 11.98 -8.30
C HIS A 155 -11.40 11.97 -7.45
N SER A 156 -11.53 11.04 -6.51
CA SER A 156 -12.71 10.97 -5.62
C SER A 156 -12.69 11.99 -4.49
N THR A 157 -11.52 12.58 -4.19
CA THR A 157 -11.38 13.61 -3.15
C THR A 157 -11.78 14.99 -3.67
N SER A 158 -11.60 15.25 -4.98
CA SER A 158 -12.00 16.51 -5.62
C SER A 158 -13.51 16.75 -5.59
N SER A 159 -14.32 15.68 -5.50
CA SER A 159 -15.77 15.77 -5.41
C SER A 159 -16.28 16.03 -3.99
N LYS A 160 -15.43 16.03 -2.95
CA LYS A 160 -15.89 16.38 -1.58
C LYS A 160 -16.34 17.84 -1.45
N SER A 161 -15.87 18.73 -2.33
CA SER A 161 -16.36 20.12 -2.40
C SER A 161 -17.72 20.26 -3.10
N GLN A 162 -18.23 19.22 -3.79
CA GLN A 162 -19.53 19.28 -4.49
C GLN A 162 -20.54 18.21 -4.02
N GLN A 163 -20.11 17.10 -3.40
CA GLN A 163 -20.99 15.99 -3.01
C GLN A 163 -21.51 16.06 -1.57
N GLN A 164 -21.05 16.99 -0.74
CA GLN A 164 -21.60 17.17 0.63
C GLN A 164 -23.06 17.67 0.66
N GLN A 165 -23.68 18.04 -0.47
CA GLN A 165 -25.10 18.40 -0.53
C GLN A 165 -26.01 17.39 -1.25
N GLN A 166 -25.49 16.36 -1.92
CA GLN A 166 -26.35 15.39 -2.66
C GLN A 166 -26.38 13.97 -2.07
N GLN A 167 -25.45 13.59 -1.19
CA GLN A 167 -25.38 12.21 -0.65
C GLN A 167 -26.25 11.93 0.59
N GLN A 168 -27.11 12.86 1.02
CA GLN A 168 -28.08 12.61 2.11
C GLN A 168 -29.42 12.01 1.65
N GLN A 169 -29.63 11.74 0.35
CA GLN A 169 -30.95 11.28 -0.15
C GLN A 169 -30.98 9.91 -0.86
N GLN A 170 -29.86 9.20 -1.04
CA GLN A 170 -29.87 7.87 -1.68
C GLN A 170 -29.04 6.85 -0.91
N GLY A 171 -29.69 6.24 0.09
CA GLY A 171 -29.18 5.16 0.90
C GLY A 171 -29.18 3.79 0.22
N ASP A 172 -28.27 2.94 0.71
CA ASP A 172 -28.40 1.49 0.90
C ASP A 172 -28.34 0.50 -0.27
N LEU A 173 -28.15 0.89 -1.53
CA LEU A 173 -27.89 -0.09 -2.62
C LEU A 173 -26.50 -0.02 -3.27
N LEU A 174 -25.71 1.01 -3.01
CA LEU A 174 -24.36 1.21 -3.59
C LEU A 174 -23.22 1.03 -2.57
N ALA A 175 -23.51 0.62 -1.34
CA ALA A 175 -22.53 0.42 -0.28
C ALA A 175 -21.59 -0.79 -0.48
N ALA A 176 -21.82 -1.60 -1.52
CA ALA A 176 -21.11 -2.86 -1.73
C ALA A 176 -19.70 -2.75 -2.33
N ALA A 177 -19.23 -1.56 -2.73
CA ALA A 177 -17.84 -1.40 -3.17
C ALA A 177 -17.46 0.09 -3.27
N ALA A 178 -16.93 0.66 -2.19
CA ALA A 178 -16.17 1.89 -2.33
C ALA A 178 -15.07 1.67 -3.41
N PRO A 179 -14.86 2.61 -4.34
CA PRO A 179 -13.82 2.47 -5.35
C PRO A 179 -12.49 2.39 -4.60
N ALA A 180 -11.83 1.23 -4.65
CA ALA A 180 -10.54 1.09 -4.01
C ALA A 180 -9.51 1.87 -4.84
N ASP A 181 -8.63 2.56 -4.15
CA ASP A 181 -7.48 3.19 -4.77
C ASP A 181 -6.62 2.11 -5.47
N THR A 182 -6.29 2.34 -6.73
CA THR A 182 -5.57 1.38 -7.57
C THR A 182 -4.13 1.20 -7.12
N GLN A 183 -3.50 2.26 -6.62
CA GLN A 183 -2.13 2.21 -6.09
C GLN A 183 -2.10 1.37 -4.81
N TYR A 184 -3.10 1.55 -3.93
CA TYR A 184 -3.22 0.74 -2.74
C TYR A 184 -3.55 -0.74 -3.04
N ALA A 185 -4.45 -0.99 -4.00
CA ALA A 185 -4.77 -2.35 -4.43
C ALA A 185 -3.55 -3.08 -5.03
N LEU A 186 -2.68 -2.36 -5.76
CA LEU A 186 -1.40 -2.89 -6.24
C LEU A 186 -0.44 -3.25 -5.10
N LEU A 187 -0.36 -2.41 -4.06
CA LEU A 187 0.43 -2.71 -2.87
C LEU A 187 -0.11 -3.97 -2.18
N GLN A 188 -1.43 -4.13 -2.07
CA GLN A 188 -2.06 -5.32 -1.49
C GLN A 188 -1.79 -6.57 -2.32
N LEU A 189 -1.88 -6.48 -3.66
CA LEU A 189 -1.55 -7.59 -4.56
C LEU A 189 -0.08 -8.02 -4.42
N HIS A 190 0.84 -7.05 -4.37
CA HIS A 190 2.26 -7.30 -4.09
C HIS A 190 2.45 -7.97 -2.73
N ALA A 191 1.75 -7.49 -1.69
CA ALA A 191 1.88 -8.02 -0.34
C ALA A 191 1.33 -9.43 -0.16
N LEU A 192 0.37 -9.85 -0.99
CA LEU A 192 -0.14 -11.22 -1.02
C LEU A 192 0.82 -12.21 -1.68
N GLY A 193 1.88 -11.73 -2.33
CA GLY A 193 2.88 -12.59 -2.94
C GLY A 193 2.28 -13.47 -4.03
N ALA A 194 1.44 -12.91 -4.91
CA ALA A 194 1.03 -13.60 -6.13
C ALA A 194 2.30 -14.01 -6.91
N HIS A 195 2.71 -15.26 -6.71
CA HIS A 195 3.95 -15.85 -7.16
C HIS A 195 3.95 -16.04 -8.68
N GLY A 196 4.13 -14.93 -9.40
CA GLY A 196 4.74 -14.94 -10.73
C GLY A 196 5.70 -13.77 -10.95
N LEU A 197 5.92 -12.92 -9.93
CA LEU A 197 7.12 -12.08 -9.83
C LEU A 197 8.35 -12.95 -9.50
N GLY A 198 8.70 -13.86 -10.42
CA GLY A 198 10.06 -14.36 -10.56
C GLY A 198 10.94 -13.23 -11.09
N VAL A 199 11.10 -12.16 -10.31
CA VAL A 199 12.02 -11.06 -10.62
C VAL A 199 13.43 -11.55 -10.29
N GLY A 200 13.95 -12.42 -11.16
CA GLY A 200 15.38 -12.64 -11.34
C GLY A 200 16.12 -11.42 -11.89
N LEU A 201 15.48 -10.24 -11.95
CA LEU A 201 16.07 -8.99 -12.41
C LEU A 201 16.51 -8.05 -11.28
N LEU A 202 16.22 -8.34 -10.01
CA LEU A 202 16.66 -7.53 -8.87
C LEU A 202 17.32 -8.34 -7.75
N ASN A 203 17.55 -9.65 -7.95
CA ASN A 203 18.29 -10.45 -6.99
C ASN A 203 19.80 -10.24 -7.20
N CYS A 204 20.39 -9.28 -6.49
CA CYS A 204 21.85 -9.03 -6.49
C CYS A 204 22.64 -10.05 -5.64
N CYS A 205 22.07 -11.23 -5.36
CA CYS A 205 22.79 -12.29 -4.67
C CYS A 205 23.14 -13.39 -5.68
N PRO A 206 24.44 -13.67 -5.95
CA PRO A 206 24.81 -14.82 -6.75
C PRO A 206 24.41 -16.10 -6.01
N PRO A 207 23.94 -17.15 -6.71
CA PRO A 207 23.75 -18.45 -6.07
C PRO A 207 25.12 -18.95 -5.63
N ALA A 208 25.31 -19.05 -4.32
CA ALA A 208 26.47 -19.73 -3.75
C ALA A 208 26.50 -21.17 -4.28
N ALA A 209 27.63 -21.52 -4.87
CA ALA A 209 27.94 -22.88 -5.27
C ALA A 209 28.08 -23.81 -4.05
N ALA A 210 27.88 -25.10 -4.32
CA ALA A 210 28.12 -26.27 -3.47
C ALA A 210 27.04 -26.51 -2.38
N ASP A 211 26.69 -27.72 -1.99
CA ASP A 211 27.28 -29.05 -2.21
C ASP A 211 26.22 -30.11 -1.86
N GLY A 212 26.44 -31.36 -2.29
CA GLY A 212 25.57 -32.49 -1.94
C GLY A 212 25.63 -32.84 -0.45
N GLY A 213 24.50 -33.31 0.11
CA GLY A 213 24.48 -33.89 1.45
C GLY A 213 23.10 -33.97 2.11
N ASP A 214 22.49 -35.15 1.97
CA ASP A 214 21.65 -35.91 2.92
C ASP A 214 20.73 -35.24 3.97
N GLY A 215 19.47 -35.69 3.94
CA GLY A 215 18.72 -36.23 5.09
C GLY A 215 18.36 -35.31 6.28
N GLY A 216 17.07 -34.94 6.39
CA GLY A 216 16.49 -34.51 7.66
C GLY A 216 15.21 -33.70 7.51
N GLY A 217 14.06 -34.33 7.71
CA GLY A 217 12.76 -33.68 7.60
C GLY A 217 12.54 -32.59 8.66
N LEU A 218 12.08 -31.43 8.20
CA LEU A 218 11.25 -30.49 8.96
C LEU A 218 10.23 -29.89 7.98
N SER A 219 8.95 -30.20 8.19
CA SER A 219 7.82 -29.59 7.49
C SER A 219 7.89 -28.07 7.57
N SER A 220 8.19 -27.44 6.44
CA SER A 220 8.03 -26.01 6.20
C SER A 220 6.58 -25.70 5.78
N ASP A 221 5.62 -26.19 6.54
CA ASP A 221 4.20 -25.83 6.41
C ASP A 221 3.82 -24.95 7.60
N GLY A 222 4.10 -23.65 7.51
CA GLY A 222 3.95 -22.75 8.67
C GLY A 222 3.63 -21.29 8.40
N TYR A 223 3.44 -20.86 7.14
CA TYR A 223 3.17 -19.44 6.84
C TYR A 223 1.92 -19.15 6.01
N ASN A 224 1.07 -20.14 5.77
CA ASN A 224 -0.14 -19.96 4.96
C ASN A 224 -1.41 -20.30 5.73
N THR A 225 -1.72 -19.53 6.77
CA THR A 225 -3.12 -19.27 7.19
C THR A 225 -3.15 -18.05 8.10
N VAL A 226 -3.26 -16.86 7.51
CA VAL A 226 -3.87 -15.72 8.22
C VAL A 226 -5.29 -15.59 7.71
N SER A 227 -6.20 -16.24 8.43
CA SER A 227 -7.64 -16.06 8.35
C SER A 227 -7.99 -14.70 9.00
N ASN A 228 -7.74 -13.59 8.30
CA ASN A 228 -8.23 -12.28 8.73
C ASN A 228 -9.45 -11.91 7.89
N GLY A 229 -10.61 -11.80 8.56
CA GLY A 229 -11.96 -11.66 8.02
C GLY A 229 -12.30 -10.38 7.26
N GLN A 230 -11.38 -9.87 6.44
CA GLN A 230 -11.59 -8.80 5.45
C GLN A 230 -10.60 -8.87 4.27
N GLY A 231 -9.72 -9.88 4.21
CA GLY A 231 -8.84 -10.12 3.08
C GLY A 231 -9.58 -10.89 2.00
N GLY A 232 -10.12 -10.19 1.00
CA GLY A 232 -10.66 -10.82 -0.20
C GLY A 232 -9.63 -11.72 -0.87
N SER A 233 -10.09 -12.74 -1.59
CA SER A 233 -9.22 -13.60 -2.39
C SER A 233 -8.32 -12.76 -3.33
N ALA A 234 -7.16 -13.29 -3.73
CA ALA A 234 -6.31 -12.59 -4.69
C ALA A 234 -7.08 -12.22 -5.97
N GLY A 235 -8.03 -13.06 -6.39
CA GLY A 235 -8.94 -12.75 -7.49
C GLY A 235 -9.91 -11.60 -7.22
N GLU A 236 -10.44 -11.45 -6.00
CA GLU A 236 -11.25 -10.28 -5.63
C GLU A 236 -10.45 -8.98 -5.65
N LEU A 237 -9.19 -9.00 -5.21
CA LEU A 237 -8.32 -7.82 -5.28
C LEU A 237 -7.95 -7.47 -6.71
N VAL A 238 -7.71 -8.46 -7.57
CA VAL A 238 -7.52 -8.24 -9.00
C VAL A 238 -8.81 -7.68 -9.62
N ALA A 239 -9.98 -8.24 -9.29
CA ALA A 239 -11.27 -7.73 -9.75
C ALA A 239 -11.50 -6.28 -9.29
N GLN A 240 -11.09 -5.94 -8.07
CA GLN A 240 -11.14 -4.59 -7.51
C GLN A 240 -10.20 -3.64 -8.27
N LEU A 241 -8.96 -4.07 -8.53
CA LEU A 241 -7.93 -3.32 -9.24
C LEU A 241 -8.29 -3.06 -10.70
N LEU A 242 -8.99 -3.99 -11.35
CA LEU A 242 -9.44 -3.87 -12.74
C LEU A 242 -10.72 -3.03 -12.90
N ARG A 243 -11.28 -2.48 -11.82
CA ARG A 243 -12.45 -1.59 -11.94
C ARG A 243 -12.05 -0.24 -12.52
N VAL A 244 -12.76 0.17 -13.57
CA VAL A 244 -12.58 1.46 -14.26
C VAL A 244 -12.65 2.65 -13.30
N ALA A 245 -13.55 2.60 -12.31
CA ALA A 245 -13.75 3.67 -11.33
C ALA A 245 -12.49 3.99 -10.47
N GLY A 246 -11.55 3.05 -10.37
CA GLY A 246 -10.29 3.25 -9.67
C GLY A 246 -9.23 4.03 -10.48
N HIS A 247 -9.34 4.03 -11.81
CA HIS A 247 -8.30 4.58 -12.71
C HIS A 247 -8.65 5.94 -13.30
N SER A 248 -9.94 6.23 -13.47
CA SER A 248 -10.41 7.44 -14.13
C SER A 248 -11.65 7.99 -13.45
N SER A 249 -11.81 9.31 -13.49
CA SER A 249 -13.08 9.96 -13.12
C SER A 249 -14.18 9.70 -14.15
N ASN A 250 -13.80 9.29 -15.37
CA ASN A 250 -14.72 8.86 -16.41
C ASN A 250 -15.04 7.37 -16.25
N PRO A 251 -16.27 6.99 -15.89
CA PRO A 251 -16.65 5.59 -15.71
C PRO A 251 -16.59 4.76 -17.00
N LEU A 252 -16.47 5.41 -18.16
CA LEU A 252 -16.33 4.73 -19.43
C LEU A 252 -14.87 4.39 -19.76
N ASP A 253 -13.87 5.07 -19.19
CA ASP A 253 -12.47 4.94 -19.62
C ASP A 253 -11.82 3.60 -19.24
N CYS A 254 -11.99 2.60 -20.11
CA CYS A 254 -11.47 1.25 -19.93
C CYS A 254 -9.99 1.12 -20.30
N SER A 255 -9.37 2.17 -20.86
CA SER A 255 -8.04 2.10 -21.47
C SER A 255 -6.96 1.77 -20.44
N THR A 256 -6.91 2.51 -19.34
CA THR A 256 -5.90 2.40 -18.27
C THR A 256 -6.01 1.07 -17.52
N ALA A 257 -7.23 0.65 -17.18
CA ALA A 257 -7.50 -0.64 -16.58
C ALA A 257 -7.08 -1.80 -17.51
N TRP A 258 -7.32 -1.69 -18.82
CA TRP A 258 -6.93 -2.70 -19.81
C TRP A 258 -5.40 -2.79 -19.96
N GLN A 259 -4.71 -1.65 -20.02
CA GLN A 259 -3.24 -1.64 -20.06
C GLN A 259 -2.64 -2.29 -18.80
N LEU A 260 -3.20 -1.99 -17.62
CA LEU A 260 -2.76 -2.60 -16.36
C LEU A 260 -2.97 -4.11 -16.35
N LEU A 261 -4.09 -4.61 -16.89
CA LEU A 261 -4.33 -6.04 -17.07
C LEU A 261 -3.23 -6.68 -17.93
N GLY A 262 -2.88 -6.07 -19.07
CA GLY A 262 -1.84 -6.57 -19.96
C GLY A 262 -0.46 -6.63 -19.30
N VAL A 263 -0.09 -5.58 -18.55
CA VAL A 263 1.19 -5.55 -17.81
C VAL A 263 1.21 -6.63 -16.72
N LEU A 264 0.14 -6.76 -15.93
CA LEU A 264 0.07 -7.77 -14.87
C LEU A 264 0.10 -9.20 -15.41
N GLN A 265 -0.51 -9.44 -16.59
CA GLN A 265 -0.41 -10.71 -17.31
C GLN A 265 1.03 -10.99 -17.77
N ALA A 266 1.68 -10.03 -18.42
CA ALA A 266 3.03 -10.18 -18.94
C ALA A 266 4.07 -10.42 -17.84
N VAL A 267 3.89 -9.76 -16.69
CA VAL A 267 4.76 -9.89 -15.51
C VAL A 267 4.43 -11.16 -14.69
N GLY A 268 3.34 -11.87 -15.01
CA GLY A 268 2.90 -13.04 -14.25
C GLY A 268 2.37 -12.71 -12.85
N ALA A 269 2.01 -11.46 -12.58
CA ALA A 269 1.56 -11.03 -11.25
C ALA A 269 0.10 -11.42 -10.92
N LEU A 270 -0.62 -12.01 -11.89
CA LEU A 270 -2.00 -12.44 -11.71
C LEU A 270 -2.08 -13.84 -11.07
N PRO A 271 -3.11 -14.10 -10.25
CA PRO A 271 -3.29 -15.41 -9.66
C PRO A 271 -3.59 -16.46 -10.73
N SER A 272 -3.06 -17.67 -10.54
CA SER A 272 -3.22 -18.81 -11.45
C SER A 272 -4.68 -19.21 -11.66
N ARG A 273 -5.55 -18.91 -10.68
CA ARG A 273 -6.99 -19.16 -10.75
C ARG A 273 -7.71 -18.03 -11.49
N ARG A 274 -7.63 -18.07 -12.83
CA ARG A 274 -8.23 -17.08 -13.73
C ARG A 274 -9.74 -16.85 -13.51
N GLN A 275 -10.46 -17.87 -13.07
CA GLN A 275 -11.92 -17.86 -12.89
C GLN A 275 -12.44 -16.73 -11.98
N GLU A 276 -11.65 -16.26 -11.02
CA GLU A 276 -12.07 -15.25 -10.04
C GLU A 276 -12.13 -13.82 -10.61
N TYR A 277 -11.37 -13.52 -11.68
CA TYR A 277 -11.32 -12.18 -12.30
C TYR A 277 -11.66 -12.18 -13.80
N GLU A 278 -11.93 -13.35 -14.39
CA GLU A 278 -12.23 -13.53 -15.81
C GLU A 278 -13.47 -12.72 -16.27
N GLY A 279 -14.53 -12.70 -15.46
CA GLY A 279 -15.74 -11.93 -15.77
C GLY A 279 -15.47 -10.42 -15.86
N VAL A 280 -14.64 -9.89 -14.97
CA VAL A 280 -14.26 -8.48 -14.98
C VAL A 280 -13.32 -8.17 -16.15
N ALA A 281 -12.35 -9.04 -16.42
CA ALA A 281 -11.44 -8.90 -17.56
C ALA A 281 -12.20 -8.92 -18.90
N LEU A 282 -13.21 -9.78 -19.04
CA LEU A 282 -14.04 -9.84 -20.24
C LEU A 282 -14.90 -8.59 -20.40
N ALA A 283 -15.56 -8.12 -19.32
CA ALA A 283 -16.33 -6.88 -19.34
C ALA A 283 -15.46 -5.66 -19.69
N LEU A 284 -14.20 -5.66 -19.21
CA LEU A 284 -13.23 -4.63 -19.52
C LEU A 284 -12.81 -4.66 -20.99
N CYS A 285 -12.49 -5.84 -21.54
CA CYS A 285 -12.12 -5.98 -22.95
C CYS A 285 -13.29 -5.61 -23.88
N SER A 286 -14.50 -6.08 -23.59
CA SER A 286 -15.69 -5.75 -24.40
C SER A 286 -16.06 -4.26 -24.31
N GLY A 287 -15.92 -3.66 -23.12
CA GLY A 287 -16.07 -2.22 -22.92
C GLY A 287 -15.07 -1.44 -23.76
N PHE A 288 -13.78 -1.78 -23.69
CA PHE A 288 -12.74 -1.07 -24.45
C PHE A 288 -12.88 -1.25 -25.97
N VAL A 289 -13.22 -2.45 -26.44
CA VAL A 289 -13.55 -2.70 -27.87
C VAL A 289 -14.71 -1.80 -28.31
N SER A 290 -15.78 -1.72 -27.52
CA SER A 290 -16.93 -0.87 -27.84
C SER A 290 -16.54 0.60 -27.93
N GLN A 291 -15.67 1.09 -27.03
CA GLN A 291 -15.16 2.46 -27.09
C GLN A 291 -14.36 2.72 -28.37
N LEU A 292 -13.49 1.81 -28.75
CA LEU A 292 -12.66 1.93 -29.95
C LEU A 292 -13.51 1.90 -31.23
N LEU A 293 -14.56 1.07 -31.28
CA LEU A 293 -15.50 1.05 -32.40
C LEU A 293 -16.33 2.33 -32.49
N LEU A 294 -16.74 2.90 -31.35
CA LEU A 294 -17.49 4.16 -31.30
C LEU A 294 -16.68 5.37 -31.77
N LEU A 295 -15.34 5.32 -31.72
CA LEU A 295 -14.49 6.38 -32.28
C LEU A 295 -14.56 6.46 -33.81
N GLY A 296 -15.01 5.41 -34.50
CA GLY A 296 -15.27 5.39 -35.94
C GLY A 296 -14.05 5.57 -36.85
N ALA A 297 -12.84 5.71 -36.29
CA ALA A 297 -11.60 5.89 -37.05
C ALA A 297 -11.07 4.52 -37.57
N PRO A 298 -10.54 4.45 -38.80
CA PRO A 298 -10.03 3.19 -39.36
C PRO A 298 -8.86 2.61 -38.54
N ALA A 299 -8.03 3.47 -37.95
CA ALA A 299 -6.98 3.05 -37.04
C ALA A 299 -7.55 2.44 -35.74
N ALA A 300 -8.67 2.97 -35.23
CA ALA A 300 -9.29 2.47 -34.01
C ALA A 300 -9.93 1.08 -34.22
N ALA A 301 -10.40 0.77 -35.43
CA ALA A 301 -10.90 -0.57 -35.77
C ALA A 301 -9.78 -1.65 -35.70
N ALA A 302 -8.56 -1.33 -36.15
CA ALA A 302 -7.42 -2.23 -36.01
C ALA A 302 -7.05 -2.47 -34.54
N TRP A 303 -7.09 -1.43 -33.71
CA TRP A 303 -6.90 -1.55 -32.26
C TRP A 303 -8.03 -2.35 -31.59
N ALA A 304 -9.28 -2.19 -32.03
CA ALA A 304 -10.41 -2.95 -31.51
C ALA A 304 -10.23 -4.46 -31.76
N LEU A 305 -9.76 -4.85 -32.95
CA LEU A 305 -9.41 -6.24 -33.26
C LEU A 305 -8.26 -6.74 -32.38
N PHE A 306 -7.21 -5.93 -32.22
CA PHE A 306 -6.08 -6.27 -31.36
C PHE A 306 -6.52 -6.52 -29.90
N VAL A 307 -7.37 -5.66 -29.35
CA VAL A 307 -7.92 -5.82 -28.00
C VAL A 307 -8.81 -7.06 -27.92
N ALA A 308 -9.62 -7.34 -28.93
CA ALA A 308 -10.48 -8.52 -28.98
C ALA A 308 -9.68 -9.84 -28.97
N LEU A 309 -8.46 -9.86 -29.51
CA LEU A 309 -7.55 -11.02 -29.44
C LEU A 309 -7.05 -11.31 -28.01
N HIS A 310 -7.15 -10.35 -27.08
CA HIS A 310 -6.75 -10.52 -25.69
C HIS A 310 -7.91 -10.99 -24.79
N VAL A 311 -9.09 -11.26 -25.36
CA VAL A 311 -10.21 -11.83 -24.62
C VAL A 311 -9.85 -13.24 -24.18
N PRO A 312 -9.98 -13.58 -22.88
CA PRO A 312 -9.65 -14.93 -22.40
C PRO A 312 -10.50 -16.00 -23.11
N ASP A 313 -9.83 -17.02 -23.65
CA ASP A 313 -10.41 -18.09 -24.49
C ASP A 313 -11.53 -18.92 -23.84
N GLY A 314 -11.81 -18.74 -22.54
CA GLY A 314 -12.80 -19.50 -21.78
C GLY A 314 -14.26 -19.23 -22.20
N VAL A 315 -14.54 -18.12 -22.87
CA VAL A 315 -15.92 -17.70 -23.20
C VAL A 315 -16.33 -18.04 -24.64
N LEU A 316 -15.39 -18.37 -25.52
CA LEU A 316 -15.71 -18.88 -26.87
C LEU A 316 -15.82 -20.40 -26.93
N SER A 317 -15.55 -21.11 -25.83
CA SER A 317 -15.82 -22.54 -25.74
C SER A 317 -17.21 -22.76 -25.13
N PRO A 318 -18.21 -23.26 -25.87
CA PRO A 318 -19.47 -23.68 -25.26
C PRO A 318 -19.21 -24.76 -24.19
N PRO A 319 -20.01 -24.82 -23.11
CA PRO A 319 -19.91 -25.88 -22.10
C PRO A 319 -20.26 -27.22 -22.77
N GLY A 320 -19.24 -27.91 -23.30
CA GLY A 320 -19.44 -29.18 -24.00
C GLY A 320 -18.36 -29.62 -24.97
N THR A 321 -17.41 -28.77 -25.38
CA THR A 321 -16.40 -29.17 -26.39
C THR A 321 -15.07 -29.63 -25.80
N ARG A 322 -15.11 -30.46 -24.76
CA ARG A 322 -13.96 -31.31 -24.38
C ARG A 322 -14.00 -32.62 -25.18
N ARG A 323 -14.00 -32.55 -26.51
CA ARG A 323 -13.73 -33.73 -27.35
C ARG A 323 -13.20 -33.35 -28.73
N ARG A 324 -12.04 -33.93 -29.05
CA ARG A 324 -11.40 -34.07 -30.37
C ARG A 324 -10.80 -32.81 -31.00
N ARG A 325 -9.59 -32.45 -30.53
CA ARG A 325 -8.51 -32.03 -31.42
C ARG A 325 -7.36 -33.03 -31.35
N SER A 326 -7.60 -34.21 -31.92
CA SER A 326 -6.58 -35.23 -32.20
C SER A 326 -7.12 -36.24 -33.21
N SER A 327 -7.53 -35.80 -34.40
CA SER A 327 -7.77 -36.70 -35.55
C SER A 327 -8.15 -35.91 -36.81
N SER A 328 -7.28 -35.02 -37.30
CA SER A 328 -7.35 -34.52 -38.67
C SER A 328 -6.07 -33.78 -39.07
N CYS A 329 -4.94 -34.47 -38.98
CA CYS A 329 -3.73 -34.15 -39.74
C CYS A 329 -2.99 -35.47 -39.97
N CYS A 330 -3.51 -36.25 -40.93
CA CYS A 330 -2.83 -37.30 -41.69
C CYS A 330 -3.89 -38.00 -42.58
N ARG A 331 -4.17 -37.41 -43.74
CA ARG A 331 -4.34 -38.11 -45.03
C ARG A 331 -4.45 -37.07 -46.14
#